data_AF-A0A554RQL2-F1
#
_entry.id   AF-A0A554RQL2-F1
#
_cell.length_a   1.000
_cell.length_b   1.000
_cell.length_c   1.000
_cell.angle_alpha   90.00
_cell.angle_beta   90.00
_cell.angle_gamma   90.00
#
_symmetry.space_group_name_H-M   'P 1'
#
loop_
_entity.id
_entity.type
_entity.pdbx_description
1 polymer ?
#
loop_
_entity_poly.entity_id
_entity_poly.type
_entity_poly.pdbx_seq_one_letter_code
_entity_poly.pdbx_strand_id
1 'polypeptide(L)'
;MVPVEMKAMRKLTVSLALAGLNSVALADAPQFQMFASDLNNVLSCKYTKTTPPDELGGTLYMCIAGKAETAKVFINKDERTGKVLNLKIMWNDWFKDLGYGIHPDKKEAIDFITLLGKRLSPAVTPQMLKAFEGKTPATFTTDAWVVKYTYNRGPAIDERLLVFTPK
;
A
#
# COMPACT_ATOMS: atom_id res chain seq x y z
N MET A 1 35.25 28.79 -72.19
CA MET A 1 35.49 27.61 -71.34
C MET A 1 35.29 28.02 -69.88
N VAL A 2 34.57 27.18 -69.15
CA VAL A 2 33.89 27.31 -67.83
C VAL A 2 34.94 27.50 -66.68
N PRO A 3 34.67 28.06 -65.47
CA PRO A 3 33.40 28.05 -64.75
C PRO A 3 32.90 29.34 -64.04
N VAL A 4 31.58 29.29 -63.81
CA VAL A 4 30.74 30.13 -62.97
C VAL A 4 30.93 29.71 -61.50
N GLU A 5 31.27 30.65 -60.61
CA GLU A 5 31.18 30.46 -59.15
C GLU A 5 29.83 30.98 -58.62
N MET A 6 28.96 30.06 -58.22
CA MET A 6 27.78 30.32 -57.40
C MET A 6 28.20 30.41 -55.93
N LYS A 7 28.09 31.59 -55.31
CA LYS A 7 28.15 31.71 -53.84
C LYS A 7 26.78 31.39 -53.23
N ALA A 8 26.75 30.32 -52.45
CA ALA A 8 25.57 29.80 -51.77
C ALA A 8 25.01 30.77 -50.70
N MET A 9 23.69 30.99 -50.77
CA MET A 9 22.89 31.56 -49.69
C MET A 9 22.95 30.65 -48.45
N ARG A 10 23.39 31.20 -47.31
CA ARG A 10 23.25 30.56 -46.01
C ARG A 10 21.78 30.61 -45.58
N LYS A 11 21.12 29.46 -45.58
CA LYS A 11 19.80 29.29 -44.94
C LYS A 11 19.99 29.38 -43.42
N LEU A 12 19.37 30.38 -42.81
CA LEU A 12 19.30 30.55 -41.36
C LEU A 12 18.17 29.64 -40.85
N THR A 13 18.51 28.45 -40.35
CA THR A 13 17.53 27.54 -39.74
C THR A 13 17.24 28.03 -38.33
N VAL A 14 16.06 28.63 -38.12
CA VAL A 14 15.53 28.92 -36.78
C VAL A 14 15.01 27.61 -36.20
N SER A 15 15.78 26.99 -35.30
CA SER A 15 15.31 25.85 -34.51
C SER A 15 14.37 26.37 -33.41
N LEU A 16 13.08 26.23 -33.65
CA LEU A 16 12.04 26.43 -32.64
C LEU A 16 12.12 25.25 -31.64
N ALA A 17 12.78 25.46 -30.50
CA ALA A 17 12.75 24.51 -29.40
C ALA A 17 11.33 24.51 -28.80
N LEU A 18 10.50 23.58 -29.24
CA LEU A 18 9.24 23.29 -28.58
C LEU A 18 9.56 22.78 -27.17
N ALA A 19 9.31 23.61 -26.17
CA ALA A 19 9.32 23.20 -24.78
C ALA A 19 8.29 22.07 -24.64
N GLY A 20 8.78 20.83 -24.53
CA GLY A 20 7.98 19.69 -24.14
C GLY A 20 7.43 19.97 -22.76
N LEU A 21 6.17 20.37 -22.70
CA LEU A 21 5.36 20.22 -21.51
C LEU A 21 5.36 18.72 -21.19
N ASN A 22 6.26 18.30 -20.31
CA ASN A 22 6.14 17.06 -19.59
C ASN A 22 4.87 17.19 -18.76
N SER A 23 3.73 16.83 -19.35
CA SER A 23 2.53 16.49 -18.62
C SER A 23 2.93 15.37 -17.68
N VAL A 24 3.20 15.71 -16.42
CA VAL A 24 3.32 14.73 -15.36
C VAL A 24 1.93 14.11 -15.27
N ALA A 25 1.76 12.97 -15.94
CA ALA A 25 0.54 12.20 -15.85
C ALA A 25 0.31 11.89 -14.37
N LEU A 26 -0.77 12.43 -13.80
CA LEU A 26 -1.28 12.10 -12.47
C LEU A 26 -1.73 10.63 -12.49
N ALA A 27 -0.78 9.70 -12.39
CA ALA A 27 -1.03 8.27 -12.35
C ALA A 27 -1.27 7.83 -10.90
N ASP A 28 -2.40 8.24 -10.31
CA ASP A 28 -2.54 8.19 -8.84
C ASP A 28 -3.86 7.57 -8.30
N ALA A 29 -4.75 7.08 -9.17
CA ALA A 29 -5.87 6.19 -8.82
C ALA A 29 -5.61 4.65 -8.88
N PRO A 30 -4.57 4.09 -9.56
CA PRO A 30 -4.45 2.63 -9.73
C PRO A 30 -4.12 1.84 -8.45
N GLN A 31 -3.49 2.48 -7.46
CA GLN A 31 -2.96 1.77 -6.29
C GLN A 31 -4.06 1.17 -5.41
N PHE A 32 -5.14 1.92 -5.14
CA PHE A 32 -6.25 1.45 -4.31
C PHE A 32 -6.92 0.21 -4.93
N GLN A 33 -7.27 0.28 -6.21
CA GLN A 33 -7.93 -0.81 -6.91
C GLN A 33 -7.03 -2.03 -7.05
N MET A 34 -5.73 -1.81 -7.28
CA MET A 34 -4.72 -2.87 -7.33
C MET A 34 -4.62 -3.60 -5.99
N PHE A 35 -4.53 -2.89 -4.86
CA PHE A 35 -4.45 -3.54 -3.54
C PHE A 35 -5.73 -4.29 -3.19
N ALA A 36 -6.90 -3.71 -3.48
CA ALA A 36 -8.17 -4.40 -3.29
C ALA A 36 -8.24 -5.68 -4.15
N SER A 37 -7.75 -5.64 -5.39
CA SER A 37 -7.68 -6.80 -6.26
C SER A 37 -6.67 -7.85 -5.78
N ASP A 38 -5.47 -7.45 -5.35
CA ASP A 38 -4.45 -8.34 -4.82
C ASP A 38 -4.99 -9.08 -3.59
N LEU A 39 -5.70 -8.37 -2.71
CA LEU A 39 -6.33 -8.97 -1.53
C LEU A 39 -7.41 -9.97 -1.90
N ASN A 40 -8.29 -9.64 -2.86
CA ASN A 40 -9.34 -10.56 -3.30
C ASN A 40 -8.81 -11.82 -4.01
N ASN A 41 -7.71 -11.68 -4.77
CA ASN A 41 -7.21 -12.76 -5.63
C ASN A 41 -6.17 -13.66 -4.96
N VAL A 42 -5.38 -13.12 -4.04
CA VAL A 42 -4.22 -13.82 -3.47
C VAL A 42 -4.50 -14.38 -2.09
N LEU A 43 -5.43 -13.76 -1.36
CA LEU A 43 -5.79 -14.17 -0.01
C LEU A 43 -7.26 -14.51 -0.02
N SER A 44 -7.63 -15.68 0.49
CA SER A 44 -9.03 -16.09 0.60
C SER A 44 -9.76 -15.24 1.65
N CYS A 45 -9.92 -13.94 1.38
CA CYS A 45 -10.70 -13.01 2.18
C CYS A 45 -12.12 -13.56 2.26
N LYS A 46 -12.47 -14.10 3.42
CA LYS A 46 -13.80 -14.68 3.67
C LYS A 46 -14.88 -13.60 3.56
N TYR A 47 -14.53 -12.38 3.95
CA TYR A 47 -15.41 -11.23 3.87
C TYR A 47 -14.64 -10.03 3.33
N THR A 48 -15.23 -9.38 2.33
CA THR A 48 -14.73 -8.11 1.79
C THR A 48 -15.87 -7.10 1.79
N LYS A 49 -15.55 -5.86 2.16
CA LYS A 49 -16.50 -4.75 2.15
C LYS A 49 -15.81 -3.50 1.69
N THR A 50 -16.45 -2.81 0.75
CA THR A 50 -16.11 -1.43 0.41
C THR A 50 -17.20 -0.53 0.98
N THR A 51 -16.83 0.34 1.90
CA THR A 51 -17.73 1.37 2.44
C THR A 51 -17.49 2.65 1.64
N PRO A 52 -18.55 3.25 1.05
CA PRO A 52 -18.41 4.52 0.34
C PRO A 52 -17.96 5.63 1.30
N PRO A 53 -17.41 6.74 0.76
CA PRO A 53 -17.02 7.88 1.58
C PRO A 53 -18.24 8.49 2.30
N ASP A 54 -18.00 9.07 3.48
CA ASP A 54 -18.97 9.84 4.25
C ASP A 54 -18.39 11.21 4.64
N GLU A 55 -19.13 12.00 5.42
CA GLU A 55 -18.67 13.34 5.84
C GLU A 55 -17.39 13.32 6.70
N LEU A 56 -17.00 12.15 7.23
CA LEU A 56 -15.87 11.97 8.15
C LEU A 56 -14.69 11.23 7.52
N GLY A 57 -14.81 10.72 6.28
CA GLY A 57 -13.72 9.97 5.65
C GLY A 57 -13.94 9.55 4.19
N GLY A 58 -12.86 9.06 3.57
CA GLY A 58 -12.87 8.53 2.20
C GLY A 58 -13.27 7.06 2.11
N THR A 59 -13.25 6.47 0.90
CA THR A 59 -13.63 5.06 0.71
C THR A 59 -12.76 4.14 1.55
N LEU A 60 -13.40 3.21 2.26
CA LEU A 60 -12.74 2.18 3.05
C LEU A 60 -12.97 0.81 2.42
N TYR A 61 -11.89 0.19 1.94
CA TYR A 61 -11.89 -1.25 1.64
C TYR A 61 -11.44 -2.03 2.88
N MET A 62 -12.14 -3.12 3.19
CA MET A 62 -11.82 -4.05 4.26
C MET A 62 -11.80 -5.47 3.72
N CYS A 63 -10.76 -6.22 4.07
CA CYS A 63 -10.69 -7.68 3.94
C CYS A 63 -10.53 -8.31 5.33
N ILE A 64 -11.33 -9.33 5.61
CA ILE A 64 -11.25 -10.15 6.82
C ILE A 64 -10.97 -11.59 6.40
N ALA A 65 -9.96 -12.20 7.02
CA ALA A 65 -9.56 -13.58 6.75
C ALA A 65 -9.48 -14.42 8.02
N GLY A 66 -9.37 -15.73 7.82
CA GLY A 66 -9.29 -16.71 8.88
C GLY A 66 -10.65 -17.17 9.39
N LYS A 67 -10.62 -18.25 10.18
CA LYS A 67 -11.83 -18.87 10.72
C LYS A 67 -12.40 -18.06 11.89
N ALA A 68 -11.53 -17.45 12.70
CA ALA A 68 -11.93 -16.62 13.83
C ALA A 68 -12.10 -15.14 13.45
N GLU A 69 -11.83 -14.77 12.19
CA GLU A 69 -11.98 -13.42 11.64
C GLU A 69 -11.12 -12.37 12.37
N THR A 70 -9.96 -12.80 12.86
CA THR A 70 -9.03 -11.98 13.66
C THR A 70 -7.93 -11.32 12.84
N ALA A 71 -7.69 -11.77 11.60
CA ALA A 71 -6.78 -11.13 10.65
C ALA A 71 -7.55 -10.19 9.72
N LYS A 72 -7.15 -8.92 9.66
CA LYS A 72 -7.86 -7.88 8.90
C LYS A 72 -6.92 -6.96 8.14
N VAL A 73 -7.33 -6.55 6.95
CA VAL A 73 -6.70 -5.46 6.18
C VAL A 73 -7.71 -4.36 5.94
N PHE A 74 -7.27 -3.11 6.11
CA PHE A 74 -8.04 -1.92 5.81
C PHE A 74 -7.26 -1.03 4.86
N ILE A 75 -7.91 -0.50 3.83
CA ILE A 75 -7.31 0.47 2.90
C ILE A 75 -8.23 1.68 2.86
N ASN A 76 -7.70 2.81 3.30
CA ASN A 76 -8.40 4.08 3.23
C ASN A 76 -7.96 4.83 1.97
N LYS A 77 -8.93 5.27 1.17
CA LYS A 77 -8.71 6.08 -0.03
C LYS A 77 -8.96 7.55 0.28
N ASP A 78 -8.17 8.43 -0.32
CA ASP A 78 -8.47 9.85 -0.42
C ASP A 78 -9.37 10.07 -1.64
N GLU A 79 -10.60 10.53 -1.44
CA GLU A 79 -11.50 10.80 -2.57
C GLU A 79 -11.08 11.99 -3.41
N ARG A 80 -10.34 12.96 -2.85
CA ARG A 80 -9.85 14.12 -3.61
C ARG A 80 -8.77 13.72 -4.60
N THR A 81 -7.87 12.82 -4.20
CA THR A 81 -6.69 12.49 -5.00
C THR A 81 -6.77 11.10 -5.64
N GLY A 82 -7.70 10.26 -5.22
CA GLY A 82 -7.78 8.86 -5.63
C GLY A 82 -6.74 7.95 -4.96
N LYS A 83 -5.84 8.52 -4.15
CA LYS A 83 -4.68 7.82 -3.56
C LYS A 83 -5.06 7.03 -2.32
N VAL A 84 -4.18 6.12 -1.91
CA VAL A 84 -4.27 5.49 -0.59
C VAL A 84 -3.84 6.49 0.48
N LEU A 85 -4.69 6.79 1.45
CA LEU A 85 -4.35 7.57 2.65
C LEU A 85 -3.52 6.76 3.63
N ASN A 86 -3.95 5.52 3.87
CA ASN A 86 -3.21 4.55 4.66
C ASN A 86 -3.71 3.14 4.38
N LEU A 87 -2.84 2.17 4.63
CA LEU A 87 -3.17 0.75 4.67
C LEU A 87 -2.86 0.22 6.06
N LYS A 88 -3.76 -0.59 6.63
CA LYS A 88 -3.59 -1.20 7.94
C LYS A 88 -3.68 -2.72 7.84
N ILE A 89 -2.74 -3.43 8.45
CA ILE A 89 -2.79 -4.87 8.65
C ILE A 89 -2.90 -5.12 10.16
N MET A 90 -4.01 -5.72 10.57
CA MET A 90 -4.36 -5.95 11.97
C MET A 90 -4.47 -7.44 12.24
N TRP A 91 -3.97 -7.87 13.38
CA TRP A 91 -4.27 -9.16 13.96
C TRP A 91 -4.68 -9.00 15.42
N ASN A 92 -5.91 -9.42 15.72
CA ASN A 92 -6.40 -9.56 17.08
C ASN A 92 -5.95 -10.91 17.63
N ASP A 93 -4.75 -10.92 18.20
CA ASP A 93 -4.06 -12.10 18.69
C ASP A 93 -4.69 -12.59 20.01
N TRP A 94 -5.61 -13.54 19.93
CA TRP A 94 -6.24 -14.13 21.11
C TRP A 94 -5.26 -15.08 21.81
N PHE A 95 -4.75 -14.68 22.96
CA PHE A 95 -3.86 -15.52 23.77
C PHE A 95 -4.60 -16.34 24.82
N LYS A 96 -5.93 -16.27 24.83
CA LYS A 96 -6.86 -17.18 25.52
C LYS A 96 -7.73 -17.85 24.47
N ASP A 97 -8.01 -19.13 24.66
CA ASP A 97 -8.92 -19.84 23.76
C ASP A 97 -10.37 -19.41 24.02
N LEU A 98 -11.01 -18.87 22.97
CA LEU A 98 -12.41 -18.44 22.97
C LEU A 98 -13.26 -19.30 22.01
N GLY A 99 -12.82 -20.52 21.70
CA GLY A 99 -13.51 -21.48 20.83
C GLY A 99 -12.87 -21.65 19.44
N TYR A 100 -11.73 -21.02 19.20
CA TYR A 100 -11.00 -21.06 17.93
C TYR A 100 -9.50 -21.40 18.09
N GLY A 101 -9.09 -21.77 19.30
CA GLY A 101 -7.70 -22.00 19.66
C GLY A 101 -6.99 -20.72 20.12
N ILE A 102 -5.73 -20.89 20.51
CA ILE A 102 -4.83 -19.79 20.90
C ILE A 102 -4.10 -19.31 19.64
N HIS A 103 -3.92 -17.99 19.51
CA HIS A 103 -3.32 -17.32 18.36
C HIS A 103 -4.04 -17.65 17.04
N PRO A 104 -5.38 -17.55 16.98
CA PRO A 104 -6.14 -17.89 15.79
C PRO A 104 -5.75 -16.97 14.63
N ASP A 105 -5.85 -17.46 13.41
CA ASP A 105 -5.58 -16.73 12.15
C ASP A 105 -4.19 -16.07 12.03
N LYS A 106 -3.20 -16.50 12.84
CA LYS A 106 -1.81 -16.00 12.76
C LYS A 106 -1.24 -16.13 11.36
N LYS A 107 -1.54 -17.24 10.68
CA LYS A 107 -1.03 -17.52 9.34
C LYS A 107 -1.53 -16.48 8.34
N GLU A 108 -2.83 -16.18 8.36
CA GLU A 108 -3.48 -15.20 7.50
C GLU A 108 -2.90 -13.80 7.72
N ALA A 109 -2.67 -13.42 8.98
CA ALA A 109 -1.99 -12.17 9.30
C ALA A 109 -0.56 -12.09 8.74
N ILE A 110 0.21 -13.19 8.82
CA ILE A 110 1.55 -13.27 8.23
C ILE A 110 1.50 -13.22 6.70
N ASP A 111 0.53 -13.88 6.08
CA ASP A 111 0.35 -13.87 4.63
C ASP A 111 0.00 -12.46 4.14
N PHE A 112 -0.83 -11.70 4.88
CA PHE A 112 -1.09 -10.28 4.60
C PHE A 112 0.18 -9.44 4.60
N ILE A 113 1.00 -9.55 5.64
CA ILE A 113 2.27 -8.82 5.74
C ILE A 113 3.22 -9.23 4.63
N THR A 114 3.27 -10.53 4.32
CA THR A 114 4.14 -11.06 3.27
C THR A 114 3.74 -10.51 1.90
N LEU A 115 2.45 -10.56 1.55
CA LEU A 115 1.96 -10.07 0.27
C LEU A 115 2.13 -8.56 0.14
N LEU A 116 1.52 -7.80 1.05
CA LEU A 116 1.48 -6.35 0.98
C LEU A 116 2.84 -5.73 1.26
N GLY A 117 3.59 -6.27 2.22
CA GLY A 117 4.94 -5.82 2.52
C GLY A 117 5.88 -6.00 1.33
N LYS A 118 5.88 -7.18 0.66
CA LYS A 118 6.68 -7.39 -0.55
C LYS A 118 6.30 -6.43 -1.68
N ARG A 119 5.02 -6.06 -1.77
CA ARG A 119 4.52 -5.14 -2.80
C ARG A 119 4.90 -3.68 -2.52
N LEU A 120 4.76 -3.25 -1.27
CA LEU A 120 4.85 -1.84 -0.87
C LEU A 120 6.25 -1.43 -0.41
N SER A 121 6.92 -2.33 0.31
CA SER A 121 8.14 -2.02 1.06
C SER A 121 9.05 -3.25 1.18
N PRO A 122 9.43 -3.90 0.06
CA PRO A 122 10.11 -5.19 0.06
C PRO A 122 11.40 -5.21 0.90
N ALA A 123 12.15 -4.09 0.90
CA ALA A 123 13.40 -3.94 1.64
C ALA A 123 13.25 -4.05 3.17
N VAL A 124 12.06 -3.76 3.71
CA VAL A 124 11.79 -3.80 5.16
C VAL A 124 10.84 -4.93 5.57
N THR A 125 10.35 -5.74 4.63
CA THR A 125 9.39 -6.82 4.91
C THR A 125 9.90 -7.87 5.89
N PRO A 126 11.14 -8.38 5.78
CA PRO A 126 11.68 -9.30 6.79
C PRO A 126 11.69 -8.70 8.20
N GLN A 127 11.99 -7.40 8.33
CA GLN A 127 12.01 -6.67 9.59
C GLN A 127 10.59 -6.47 10.14
N MET A 128 9.61 -6.19 9.27
CA MET A 128 8.20 -6.11 9.65
C MET A 128 7.69 -7.44 10.19
N LEU A 129 7.96 -8.57 9.50
CA LEU A 129 7.59 -9.90 9.96
C LEU A 129 8.20 -10.22 11.32
N LYS A 130 9.50 -9.93 11.50
CA LYS A 130 10.18 -10.10 12.78
C LYS A 130 9.58 -9.25 13.89
N ALA A 131 9.24 -7.98 13.62
CA ALA A 131 8.62 -7.11 14.61
C ALA A 131 7.20 -7.59 14.97
N PHE A 132 6.45 -8.10 13.99
CA PHE A 132 5.09 -8.59 14.18
C PHE A 132 5.00 -9.79 15.12
N GLU A 133 6.05 -10.60 15.23
CA GLU A 133 6.17 -11.68 16.24
C GLU A 133 6.51 -11.16 17.64
N GLY A 134 7.10 -9.96 17.73
CA GLY A 134 7.52 -9.33 18.98
C GLY A 134 6.39 -8.59 19.69
N LYS A 135 6.75 -7.81 20.71
CA LYS A 135 5.81 -6.96 21.49
C LYS A 135 6.24 -5.48 21.50
N THR A 136 7.36 -5.18 20.88
CA THR A 136 7.97 -3.85 20.91
C THR A 136 7.51 -3.07 19.68
N PRO A 137 6.91 -1.88 19.86
CA PRO A 137 6.59 -1.00 18.73
C PRO A 137 7.84 -0.73 17.87
N ALA A 138 7.63 -0.59 16.57
CA ALA A 138 8.70 -0.33 15.62
C ALA A 138 8.23 0.64 14.54
N THR A 139 9.17 1.37 13.94
CA THR A 139 8.89 2.19 12.77
C THR A 139 9.91 1.85 11.69
N PHE A 140 9.42 1.63 10.48
CA PHE A 140 10.21 1.36 9.28
C PHE A 140 9.96 2.49 8.30
N THR A 141 10.99 2.87 7.55
CA THR A 141 10.90 3.98 6.60
C THR A 141 11.52 3.54 5.29
N THR A 142 10.80 3.75 4.19
CA THR A 142 11.27 3.58 2.81
C THR A 142 11.11 4.89 2.06
N ASP A 143 11.44 4.93 0.77
CA ASP A 143 11.28 6.14 -0.04
C ASP A 143 9.81 6.55 -0.20
N ALA A 144 8.89 5.58 -0.25
CA ALA A 144 7.47 5.82 -0.50
C ALA A 144 6.58 5.72 0.76
N TRP A 145 7.03 5.04 1.81
CA TRP A 145 6.18 4.70 2.95
C TRP A 145 6.87 4.90 4.30
N VAL A 146 6.07 5.31 5.29
CA VAL A 146 6.36 5.12 6.71
C VAL A 146 5.46 4.01 7.23
N VAL A 147 6.06 2.96 7.79
CA VAL A 147 5.33 1.83 8.35
C VAL A 147 5.50 1.78 9.85
N LYS A 148 4.40 1.91 10.60
CA LYS A 148 4.41 1.84 12.07
C LYS A 148 3.82 0.51 12.53
N TYR A 149 4.56 -0.21 13.37
CA TYR A 149 4.09 -1.36 14.11
C TYR A 149 3.75 -0.97 15.55
N THR A 150 2.59 -1.41 16.02
CA THR A 150 2.15 -1.26 17.41
C THR A 150 1.66 -2.59 17.97
N TYR A 151 1.83 -2.74 19.28
CA TYR A 151 1.37 -3.88 20.06
C TYR A 151 0.67 -3.36 21.31
N ASN A 152 -0.60 -3.71 21.48
CA ASN A 152 -1.40 -3.33 22.64
C ASN A 152 -1.88 -4.59 23.35
N ARG A 153 -1.42 -4.78 24.61
CA ARG A 153 -1.82 -5.92 25.46
C ARG A 153 -3.21 -5.67 26.05
N GLY A 154 -4.18 -6.50 25.70
CA GLY A 154 -5.49 -6.54 26.35
C GLY A 154 -5.60 -7.65 27.41
N PRO A 155 -6.78 -7.81 28.04
CA PRO A 155 -7.03 -8.85 29.04
C PRO A 155 -7.18 -10.27 28.46
N ALA A 156 -7.51 -10.39 27.18
CA ALA A 156 -7.64 -11.67 26.47
C ALA A 156 -7.14 -11.64 25.01
N ILE A 157 -6.95 -10.44 24.46
CA ILE A 157 -6.60 -10.20 23.06
C ILE A 157 -5.43 -9.21 23.06
N ASP A 158 -4.39 -9.53 22.29
CA ASP A 158 -3.35 -8.58 21.94
C ASP A 158 -3.69 -7.98 20.57
N GLU A 159 -3.71 -6.66 20.45
CA GLU A 159 -3.81 -6.01 19.14
C GLU A 159 -2.42 -5.84 18.56
N ARG A 160 -2.19 -6.41 17.38
CA ARG A 160 -0.97 -6.23 16.58
C ARG A 160 -1.33 -5.50 15.31
N LEU A 161 -0.75 -4.33 15.09
CA LEU A 161 -1.16 -3.45 14.00
C LEU A 161 0.05 -2.87 13.26
N LEU A 162 0.10 -3.09 11.95
CA LEU A 162 0.99 -2.41 11.01
C LEU A 162 0.19 -1.35 10.24
N VAL A 163 0.68 -0.12 10.21
CA VAL A 163 0.06 0.99 9.47
C VAL A 163 1.06 1.55 8.47
N PHE A 164 0.75 1.43 7.19
CA PHE A 164 1.47 2.03 6.08
C PHE A 164 0.87 3.40 5.79
N THR A 165 1.68 4.43 5.87
CA THR A 165 1.31 5.81 5.52
C THR A 165 2.22 6.27 4.38
N PRO A 166 1.67 6.76 3.25
CA PRO A 166 2.50 7.34 2.20
C PRO A 166 3.28 8.56 2.71
N LYS A 167 4.42 8.83 2.08
CA LYS A 167 5.20 10.06 2.30
C LYS A 167 4.76 11.20 1.41
#